data_AF-A0A5M8P302-F1
#
_entry.id   AF-A0A5M8P302-F1
#
_cell.length_a   1.000
_cell.length_b   1.000
_cell.length_c   1.000
_cell.angle_alpha   90.00
_cell.angle_beta   90.00
_cell.angle_gamma   90.00
#
_symmetry.space_group_name_H-M   'P 1'
#
loop_
_entity.id
_entity.type
_entity.pdbx_description
1 polymer ?
#
loop_
_entity_poly.entity_id
_entity_poly.type
_entity_poly.pdbx_seq_one_letter_code
_entity_poly.pdbx_strand_id
1 'polypeptide(L)'
;MKQINVRLHHINSGDCIEVWQSEVLNGKQIYYGRGTHIEHDWSYLSDAPNGFCEKSHRVSNEVEFIVCDKNWNELLRDGNDKKRYPNSFPTLYELCIKEWNTIKEKYPRVTRNGFSKWIWAKSPQPLHGAEDLNWRDYYNRTTHTKVLHKFIYLGETYVIIRLSKQHTKCDAKWYEYFASRKAATKYESYAIFYGYEYGF
;
A
#
# COMPACT_ATOMS: atom_id res chain seq x y z
N MET A 1 -20.42 -15.83 21.14
CA MET A 1 -19.62 -15.44 19.97
C MET A 1 -20.29 -14.26 19.29
N LYS A 2 -19.56 -13.15 19.14
CA LYS A 2 -20.10 -11.89 18.58
C LYS A 2 -19.58 -11.71 17.16
N GLN A 3 -20.47 -11.48 16.20
CA GLN A 3 -20.10 -11.21 14.81
C GLN A 3 -20.13 -9.72 14.52
N ILE A 4 -19.13 -9.23 13.77
CA ILE A 4 -19.00 -7.82 13.40
C ILE A 4 -18.65 -7.72 11.91
N ASN A 5 -19.52 -7.12 11.13
CA ASN A 5 -19.24 -6.79 9.74
C ASN A 5 -18.28 -5.60 9.68
N VAL A 6 -17.20 -5.73 8.92
CA VAL A 6 -16.18 -4.70 8.72
C VAL A 6 -15.77 -4.58 7.27
N ARG A 7 -15.44 -3.37 6.84
CA ARG A 7 -14.81 -3.10 5.54
C ARG A 7 -13.57 -2.23 5.73
N LEU A 8 -12.61 -2.34 4.81
CA LEU A 8 -11.39 -1.53 4.86
C LEU A 8 -11.75 -0.07 4.62
N HIS A 9 -11.40 0.82 5.55
CA HIS A 9 -11.60 2.25 5.40
C HIS A 9 -10.40 2.89 4.70
N HIS A 10 -9.21 2.67 5.25
CA HIS A 10 -7.95 3.14 4.68
C HIS A 10 -6.77 2.37 5.27
N ILE A 11 -5.58 2.55 4.68
CA ILE A 11 -4.33 2.05 5.24
C ILE A 11 -3.55 3.27 5.71
N ASN A 12 -3.24 3.32 7.00
CA ASN A 12 -2.33 4.30 7.54
C ASN A 12 -0.91 3.73 7.47
N SER A 13 -0.21 4.10 6.40
CA SER A 13 1.17 3.65 6.15
C SER A 13 2.17 4.22 7.16
N GLY A 14 1.89 5.37 7.78
CA GLY A 14 2.75 5.95 8.83
C GLY A 14 2.80 5.06 10.07
N ASP A 15 1.64 4.54 10.47
CA ASP A 15 1.49 3.72 11.69
C ASP A 15 1.41 2.21 11.40
N CYS A 16 1.70 1.79 10.16
CA CYS A 16 1.75 0.38 9.75
C CYS A 16 0.46 -0.39 10.11
N ILE A 17 -0.70 0.22 9.85
CA ILE A 17 -2.00 -0.30 10.27
C ILE A 17 -3.06 -0.15 9.17
N GLU A 18 -3.85 -1.21 8.98
CA GLU A 18 -5.10 -1.17 8.24
C GLU A 18 -6.21 -0.72 9.18
N VAL A 19 -6.92 0.33 8.80
CA VAL A 19 -8.06 0.87 9.56
C VAL A 19 -9.34 0.32 8.94
N TRP A 20 -10.11 -0.40 9.75
CA TRP A 20 -11.32 -1.11 9.38
C TRP A 20 -12.53 -0.45 10.05
N GLN A 21 -13.61 -0.32 9.29
CA GLN A 21 -14.83 0.34 9.70
C GLN A 21 -15.93 -0.69 9.87
N SER A 22 -16.63 -0.68 11.01
CA SER A 22 -17.83 -1.51 11.21
C SER A 22 -19.06 -0.94 10.52
N GLU A 23 -20.09 -1.77 10.35
CA GLU A 23 -21.46 -1.25 10.22
C GLU A 23 -21.82 -0.41 11.46
N VAL A 24 -22.87 0.40 11.36
CA VAL A 24 -23.33 1.20 12.51
C VAL A 24 -23.84 0.25 13.59
N LEU A 25 -23.17 0.24 14.74
CA LEU A 25 -23.52 -0.56 15.91
C LEU A 25 -24.03 0.37 17.01
N ASN A 26 -25.27 0.19 17.45
CA ASN A 26 -25.91 1.03 18.47
C ASN A 26 -25.81 2.55 18.17
N GLY A 27 -26.01 2.92 16.90
CA GLY A 27 -25.94 4.31 16.46
C GLY A 27 -24.52 4.89 16.34
N LYS A 28 -23.48 4.09 16.60
CA LYS A 28 -22.09 4.52 16.48
C LYS A 28 -21.29 3.62 15.54
N GLN A 29 -20.42 4.24 14.75
CA GLN A 29 -19.45 3.51 13.97
C GLN A 29 -18.20 3.22 14.81
N ILE A 30 -17.73 1.98 14.77
CA ILE A 30 -16.53 1.55 15.50
C ILE A 30 -15.44 1.27 14.47
N TYR A 31 -14.21 1.63 14.83
CA TYR A 31 -13.04 1.42 14.00
C TYR A 31 -12.08 0.45 14.68
N TYR A 32 -11.50 -0.42 13.86
CA TYR A 32 -10.59 -1.47 14.27
C TYR A 32 -9.29 -1.36 13.50
N GLY A 33 -8.20 -1.77 14.14
CA GLY A 33 -6.87 -1.78 13.58
C GLY A 33 -6.37 -3.19 13.36
N ARG A 34 -5.75 -3.43 12.20
CA ARG A 34 -5.04 -4.67 11.90
C ARG A 34 -3.62 -4.35 11.42
N GLY A 35 -2.61 -4.90 12.08
CA GLY A 35 -1.21 -4.58 11.76
C GLY A 35 -0.79 -5.07 10.36
N THR A 36 0.05 -4.31 9.66
CA THR A 36 0.48 -4.61 8.28
C THR A 36 1.67 -5.57 8.15
N HIS A 37 2.35 -5.95 9.24
CA HIS A 37 3.65 -6.64 9.13
C HIS A 37 3.88 -7.92 9.95
N ILE A 38 3.46 -8.05 11.22
CA ILE A 38 4.01 -9.15 12.07
C ILE A 38 2.96 -9.96 12.85
N GLU A 39 1.73 -9.48 13.07
CA GLU A 39 0.77 -10.26 13.90
C GLU A 39 -0.68 -10.30 13.40
N HIS A 40 -1.05 -9.40 12.48
CA HIS A 40 -2.42 -9.22 11.96
C HIS A 40 -3.54 -9.25 13.02
N ASP A 41 -3.20 -8.98 14.28
CA ASP A 41 -4.14 -9.00 15.36
C ASP A 41 -5.06 -7.78 15.27
N TRP A 42 -6.34 -8.05 15.49
CA TRP A 42 -7.39 -7.05 15.53
C TRP A 42 -7.36 -6.33 16.86
N SER A 43 -7.41 -5.00 16.80
CA SER A 43 -7.41 -4.11 17.96
C SER A 43 -8.50 -3.04 17.81
N TYR A 44 -9.03 -2.55 18.92
CA TYR A 44 -9.78 -1.31 18.92
C TYR A 44 -8.84 -0.13 18.72
N LEU A 45 -9.32 0.91 18.04
CA LEU A 45 -8.55 2.12 17.80
C LEU A 45 -9.06 3.30 18.63
N SER A 46 -8.14 4.10 19.15
CA SER A 46 -8.41 5.43 19.71
C SER A 46 -8.37 6.48 18.60
N ASP A 47 -9.24 7.48 18.70
CA ASP A 47 -9.32 8.65 17.80
C ASP A 47 -9.42 8.34 16.30
N ALA A 48 -9.80 7.12 15.94
CA ALA A 48 -10.10 6.73 14.57
C ALA A 48 -11.44 7.34 14.10
N PRO A 49 -11.59 7.63 12.79
CA PRO A 49 -10.66 7.30 11.71
C PRO A 49 -9.64 8.39 11.36
N ASN A 50 -9.73 9.57 11.97
CA ASN A 50 -9.01 10.77 11.50
C ASN A 50 -7.88 11.25 12.43
N GLY A 51 -7.72 10.64 13.61
CA GLY A 51 -6.60 10.88 14.52
C GLY A 51 -5.44 9.91 14.27
N PHE A 52 -4.57 9.76 15.26
CA PHE A 52 -3.39 8.87 15.19
C PHE A 52 -3.73 7.38 15.06
N CYS A 53 -5.01 6.99 15.24
CA CYS A 53 -5.45 5.61 15.10
C CYS A 53 -4.62 4.64 15.95
N GLU A 54 -4.27 5.07 17.17
CA GLU A 54 -3.46 4.29 18.09
C GLU A 54 -4.22 3.03 18.52
N LYS A 55 -3.50 1.91 18.62
CA LYS A 55 -4.06 0.66 19.13
C LYS A 55 -4.38 0.85 20.61
N SER A 56 -5.65 0.76 20.95
CA SER A 56 -6.12 0.87 22.33
C SER A 56 -6.01 -0.47 23.06
N HIS A 57 -6.80 -1.46 22.64
CA HIS A 57 -6.82 -2.78 23.26
C HIS A 57 -7.14 -3.86 22.22
N ARG A 58 -6.60 -5.06 22.46
CA ARG A 58 -6.82 -6.23 21.61
C ARG A 58 -8.29 -6.64 21.62
N VAL A 59 -8.83 -6.96 20.44
CA VAL A 59 -10.20 -7.49 20.35
C VAL A 59 -10.25 -8.90 20.95
N SER A 60 -11.32 -9.23 21.67
CA SER A 60 -11.52 -10.56 22.27
C SER A 60 -11.48 -11.68 21.21
N ASN A 61 -10.97 -12.85 21.59
CA ASN A 61 -10.98 -14.06 20.76
C ASN A 61 -12.42 -14.54 20.42
N GLU A 62 -13.43 -14.11 21.19
CA GLU A 62 -14.83 -14.48 20.94
C GLU A 62 -15.52 -13.65 19.84
N VAL A 63 -14.81 -12.67 19.28
CA VAL A 63 -15.29 -11.84 18.18
C VAL A 63 -14.83 -12.43 16.86
N GLU A 64 -15.78 -12.54 15.94
CA GLU A 64 -15.55 -12.87 14.53
C GLU A 64 -15.79 -11.63 13.68
N PHE A 65 -14.81 -11.28 12.86
CA PHE A 65 -14.95 -10.26 11.84
C PHE A 65 -15.43 -10.90 10.54
N ILE A 66 -16.53 -10.40 10.01
CA ILE A 66 -16.98 -10.68 8.66
C ILE A 66 -16.43 -9.55 7.80
N VAL A 67 -15.42 -9.87 6.99
CA VAL A 67 -14.72 -8.92 6.15
C VAL A 67 -15.50 -8.75 4.85
N CYS A 68 -15.92 -7.53 4.58
CA CYS A 68 -16.79 -7.19 3.47
C CYS A 68 -16.10 -6.31 2.41
N ASP A 69 -16.69 -6.30 1.22
CA ASP A 69 -16.38 -5.30 0.19
C ASP A 69 -16.98 -3.92 0.56
N LYS A 70 -16.81 -2.94 -0.33
CA LYS A 70 -17.35 -1.58 -0.12
C LYS A 70 -18.88 -1.52 -0.02
N ASN A 71 -19.58 -2.52 -0.56
CA ASN A 71 -21.03 -2.64 -0.60
C ASN A 71 -21.57 -3.52 0.55
N TRP A 72 -20.72 -3.89 1.52
CA TRP A 72 -21.05 -4.77 2.66
C TRP A 72 -21.32 -6.23 2.28
N ASN A 73 -20.95 -6.67 1.07
CA ASN A 73 -21.00 -8.09 0.74
C ASN A 73 -19.86 -8.83 1.43
N GLU A 74 -20.15 -9.95 2.07
CA GLU A 74 -19.15 -10.80 2.72
C GLU A 74 -18.13 -11.34 1.70
N LEU A 75 -16.85 -11.20 2.03
CA LEU A 75 -15.73 -11.74 1.26
C LEU A 75 -15.05 -12.91 1.98
N LEU A 76 -14.81 -12.75 3.29
CA LEU A 76 -14.16 -13.75 4.13
C LEU A 76 -14.44 -13.46 5.61
N ARG A 77 -13.95 -14.34 6.50
CA ARG A 77 -14.01 -14.16 7.95
C ARG A 77 -12.63 -14.25 8.57
N ASP A 78 -12.40 -13.47 9.63
CA ASP A 78 -11.12 -13.41 10.36
C ASP A 78 -11.36 -13.11 11.86
N GLY A 79 -10.32 -13.21 12.67
CA GLY A 79 -10.40 -12.89 14.09
C GLY A 79 -9.15 -13.24 14.87
N ASN A 80 -9.18 -12.91 16.16
CA ASN A 80 -8.04 -13.08 17.05
C ASN A 80 -7.91 -14.49 17.65
N ASP A 81 -8.94 -15.33 17.53
CA ASP A 81 -8.87 -16.74 17.90
C ASP A 81 -8.02 -17.52 16.88
N LYS A 82 -6.75 -17.72 17.19
CA LYS A 82 -5.81 -18.46 16.33
C LYS A 82 -6.12 -19.96 16.22
N LYS A 83 -7.00 -20.53 17.05
CA LYS A 83 -7.48 -21.91 16.82
C LYS A 83 -8.45 -21.96 15.64
N ARG A 84 -9.25 -20.90 15.46
CA ARG A 84 -10.24 -20.80 14.39
C ARG A 84 -9.73 -20.08 13.15
N TYR A 85 -8.88 -19.08 13.35
CA TYR A 85 -8.21 -18.28 12.33
C TYR A 85 -6.69 -18.46 12.45
N PRO A 86 -6.17 -19.67 12.16
CA PRO A 86 -4.73 -19.94 12.29
C PRO A 86 -3.89 -19.05 11.37
N ASN A 87 -4.44 -18.68 10.22
CA ASN A 87 -3.84 -17.75 9.27
C ASN A 87 -4.85 -16.65 8.95
N SER A 88 -4.55 -15.41 9.34
CA SER A 88 -5.31 -14.26 8.85
C SER A 88 -5.09 -14.06 7.35
N PHE A 89 -6.04 -13.44 6.67
CA PHE A 89 -5.90 -13.09 5.25
C PHE A 89 -4.75 -12.08 5.06
N PRO A 90 -4.07 -12.06 3.89
CA PRO A 90 -2.94 -11.18 3.69
C PRO A 90 -3.35 -9.70 3.72
N THR A 91 -2.44 -8.86 4.18
CA THR A 91 -2.53 -7.40 4.01
C THR A 91 -2.32 -7.00 2.55
N LEU A 92 -2.67 -5.76 2.21
CA LEU A 92 -2.37 -5.25 0.86
C LEU A 92 -0.86 -5.30 0.57
N TYR A 93 -0.02 -4.99 1.56
CA TYR A 93 1.44 -5.00 1.42
C TYR A 93 1.95 -6.40 1.05
N GLU A 94 1.55 -7.42 1.81
CA GLU A 94 1.97 -8.80 1.57
C GLU A 94 1.48 -9.33 0.23
N LEU A 95 0.23 -9.02 -0.12
CA LEU A 95 -0.31 -9.37 -1.42
C LEU A 95 0.47 -8.68 -2.54
N CYS A 96 0.79 -7.39 -2.40
CA CYS A 96 1.61 -6.69 -3.39
C CYS A 96 3.00 -7.33 -3.55
N ILE A 97 3.65 -7.75 -2.47
CA ILE A 97 4.93 -8.47 -2.53
C ILE A 97 4.77 -9.83 -3.23
N LYS A 98 3.74 -10.59 -2.87
CA LYS A 98 3.42 -11.88 -3.49
C LYS A 98 3.21 -11.72 -4.99
N GLU A 99 2.36 -10.78 -5.40
CA GLU A 99 2.04 -10.53 -6.81
C GLU A 99 3.25 -10.04 -7.59
N TRP A 100 4.10 -9.18 -7.02
CA TRP A 100 5.36 -8.78 -7.65
C TRP A 100 6.30 -9.95 -7.88
N ASN A 101 6.42 -10.85 -6.90
CA ASN A 101 7.27 -12.02 -7.01
C ASN A 101 6.88 -12.93 -8.18
N THR A 102 5.63 -12.92 -8.64
CA THR A 102 5.18 -13.70 -9.81
C THR A 102 5.71 -13.17 -11.15
N ILE A 103 6.10 -11.89 -11.22
CA ILE A 103 6.53 -11.25 -12.46
C ILE A 103 7.95 -10.67 -12.41
N LYS A 104 8.58 -10.60 -11.22
CA LYS A 104 9.86 -9.91 -11.01
C LYS A 104 10.99 -10.43 -11.91
N GLU A 105 10.97 -11.71 -12.26
CA GLU A 105 12.00 -12.31 -13.12
C GLU A 105 12.01 -11.73 -14.54
N LYS A 106 10.88 -11.17 -15.00
CA LYS A 106 10.78 -10.43 -16.27
C LYS A 106 11.41 -9.02 -16.19
N TYR A 107 11.72 -8.56 -14.99
CA TYR A 107 12.26 -7.22 -14.70
C TYR A 107 13.50 -7.31 -13.79
N PRO A 108 14.55 -8.05 -14.18
CA PRO A 108 15.68 -8.39 -13.30
C PRO A 108 16.54 -7.17 -12.90
N ARG A 109 16.39 -6.04 -13.60
CA ARG A 109 17.13 -4.79 -13.34
C ARG A 109 16.45 -3.88 -12.32
N VAL A 110 15.26 -4.25 -11.81
CA VAL A 110 14.54 -3.44 -10.83
C VAL A 110 15.27 -3.47 -9.50
N THR A 111 15.64 -2.29 -9.00
CA THR A 111 16.40 -2.12 -7.75
C THR A 111 15.96 -0.87 -7.00
N ARG A 112 16.02 -0.92 -5.66
CA ARG A 112 15.85 0.27 -4.81
C ARG A 112 17.16 1.01 -4.53
N ASN A 113 18.29 0.39 -4.89
CA ASN A 113 19.61 0.89 -4.55
C ASN A 113 20.16 1.74 -5.68
N GLY A 114 21.03 2.70 -5.35
CA GLY A 114 21.89 3.40 -6.31
C GLY A 114 21.22 4.46 -7.19
N PHE A 115 19.89 4.54 -7.24
CA PHE A 115 19.17 5.50 -8.08
C PHE A 115 19.58 6.95 -7.80
N SER A 116 19.58 7.37 -6.52
CA SER A 116 19.96 8.75 -6.14
C SER A 116 21.36 9.10 -6.63
N LYS A 117 22.34 8.22 -6.38
CA LYS A 117 23.73 8.41 -6.87
C LYS A 117 23.79 8.51 -8.39
N TRP A 118 23.03 7.68 -9.10
CA TRP A 118 23.00 7.70 -10.56
C TRP A 118 22.39 9.00 -11.10
N ILE A 119 21.25 9.46 -10.58
CA ILE A 119 20.58 10.66 -11.11
C ILE A 119 21.34 11.93 -10.72
N TRP A 120 21.95 12.01 -9.53
CA TRP A 120 22.79 13.14 -9.14
C TRP A 120 24.04 13.27 -10.02
N ALA A 121 24.64 12.16 -10.44
CA ALA A 121 25.77 12.16 -11.38
C ALA A 121 25.41 12.70 -12.77
N LYS A 122 24.11 12.88 -13.07
CA LYS A 122 23.62 13.53 -14.30
C LYS A 122 23.46 15.04 -14.15
N SER A 123 23.65 15.60 -12.96
CA SER A 123 23.57 17.04 -12.75
C SER A 123 24.75 17.75 -13.43
N PRO A 124 24.51 18.81 -14.22
CA PRO A 124 25.57 19.59 -14.84
C PRO A 124 26.35 20.45 -13.84
N GLN A 125 25.82 20.65 -12.64
CA GLN A 125 26.42 21.49 -11.59
C GLN A 125 26.26 20.85 -10.20
N PRO A 126 27.09 21.23 -9.22
CA PRO A 126 26.89 20.83 -7.83
C PRO A 126 25.49 21.20 -7.33
N LEU A 127 24.79 20.23 -6.75
CA LEU A 127 23.46 20.41 -6.16
C LEU A 127 23.61 20.83 -4.69
N HIS A 128 22.76 21.75 -4.22
CA HIS A 128 22.79 22.24 -2.85
C HIS A 128 21.37 22.40 -2.28
N GLY A 129 21.21 22.06 -1.00
CA GLY A 129 19.96 22.24 -0.27
C GLY A 129 18.77 21.56 -0.97
N ALA A 130 17.68 22.31 -1.13
CA ALA A 130 16.44 21.81 -1.74
C ALA A 130 16.60 21.39 -3.22
N GLU A 131 17.61 21.90 -3.92
CA GLU A 131 17.83 21.57 -5.33
C GLU A 131 18.24 20.11 -5.52
N ASP A 132 18.86 19.48 -4.51
CA ASP A 132 19.18 18.04 -4.52
C ASP A 132 17.91 17.17 -4.58
N LEU A 133 16.94 17.51 -3.72
CA LEU A 133 15.64 16.83 -3.66
C LEU A 133 14.82 17.12 -4.91
N ASN A 134 14.83 18.37 -5.39
CA ASN A 134 14.12 18.75 -6.61
C ASN A 134 14.66 18.02 -7.83
N TRP A 135 15.98 17.92 -7.97
CA TRP A 135 16.64 17.18 -9.04
C TRP A 135 16.22 15.71 -9.05
N ARG A 136 16.23 15.06 -7.88
CA ARG A 136 15.86 13.64 -7.78
C ARG A 136 14.37 13.41 -8.00
N ASP A 137 13.51 14.17 -7.32
CA ASP A 137 12.10 13.80 -7.12
C ASP A 137 11.13 14.62 -7.97
N TYR A 138 11.44 15.89 -8.28
CA TYR A 138 10.49 16.83 -8.91
C TYR A 138 10.79 17.14 -10.36
N TYR A 139 12.05 17.23 -10.78
CA TYR A 139 12.44 17.62 -12.14
C TYR A 139 12.31 16.49 -13.14
N ASN A 140 11.20 15.78 -13.12
CA ASN A 140 10.90 14.70 -14.02
C ASN A 140 9.43 14.73 -14.43
N ARG A 141 9.12 14.01 -15.51
CA ARG A 141 7.74 13.78 -15.93
C ARG A 141 7.55 12.32 -16.28
N THR A 142 6.33 11.85 -16.08
CA THR A 142 5.90 10.55 -16.58
C THR A 142 5.47 10.70 -18.03
N THR A 143 6.15 10.03 -18.95
CA THR A 143 5.85 10.05 -20.40
C THR A 143 4.93 8.92 -20.81
N HIS A 144 4.94 7.80 -20.09
CA HIS A 144 4.10 6.64 -20.37
C HIS A 144 3.83 5.84 -19.10
N THR A 145 2.66 5.21 -19.02
CA THR A 145 2.30 4.28 -17.95
C THR A 145 1.88 2.96 -18.56
N LYS A 146 2.52 1.86 -18.16
CA LYS A 146 2.19 0.51 -18.63
C LYS A 146 1.73 -0.36 -17.48
N VAL A 147 0.56 -0.98 -17.62
CA VAL A 147 0.10 -2.04 -16.70
C VAL A 147 0.84 -3.33 -17.03
N LEU A 148 1.49 -3.91 -16.03
CA LEU A 148 2.28 -5.13 -16.15
C LEU A 148 1.53 -6.37 -15.65
N HIS A 149 0.73 -6.19 -14.59
CA HIS A 149 0.00 -7.27 -13.93
C HIS A 149 -1.24 -6.71 -13.23
N LYS A 150 -2.26 -7.54 -13.05
CA LYS A 150 -3.52 -7.18 -12.38
C LYS A 150 -3.82 -8.21 -11.30
N PHE A 151 -4.33 -7.75 -10.16
CA PHE A 151 -4.74 -8.61 -9.04
C PHE A 151 -5.91 -7.99 -8.29
N ILE A 152 -6.57 -8.78 -7.45
CA ILE A 152 -7.73 -8.35 -6.66
C ILE A 152 -7.36 -8.34 -5.17
N TYR A 153 -7.73 -7.27 -4.47
CA TYR A 153 -7.65 -7.18 -3.03
C TYR A 153 -8.96 -6.63 -2.49
N LEU A 154 -9.62 -7.40 -1.62
CA LEU A 154 -10.91 -7.05 -1.00
C LEU A 154 -11.99 -6.58 -2.00
N GLY A 155 -12.14 -7.31 -3.10
CA GLY A 155 -13.10 -6.98 -4.16
C GLY A 155 -12.69 -5.81 -5.07
N GLU A 156 -11.56 -5.16 -4.80
CA GLU A 156 -11.05 -4.03 -5.58
C GLU A 156 -9.91 -4.46 -6.51
N THR A 157 -9.87 -3.87 -7.71
CA THR A 157 -8.82 -4.19 -8.69
C THR A 157 -7.58 -3.32 -8.47
N TYR A 158 -6.44 -3.99 -8.30
CA TYR A 158 -5.12 -3.41 -8.24
C TYR A 158 -4.29 -3.80 -9.47
N VAL A 159 -3.26 -3.01 -9.72
CA VAL A 159 -2.35 -3.15 -10.85
C VAL A 159 -0.91 -2.95 -10.41
N ILE A 160 -0.01 -3.75 -10.97
CA ILE A 160 1.41 -3.42 -10.97
C ILE A 160 1.69 -2.65 -12.26
N ILE A 161 2.26 -1.46 -12.12
CA ILE A 161 2.52 -0.54 -13.22
C ILE A 161 4.01 -0.22 -13.33
N ARG A 162 4.41 0.11 -14.55
CA ARG A 162 5.69 0.73 -14.87
C ARG A 162 5.44 2.14 -15.39
N LEU A 163 6.04 3.12 -14.73
CA LEU A 163 6.08 4.50 -15.20
C LEU A 163 7.35 4.72 -16.00
N SER A 164 7.25 5.27 -17.20
CA SER A 164 8.38 5.77 -17.97
C SER A 164 8.63 7.21 -17.61
N LYS A 165 9.83 7.47 -17.08
CA LYS A 165 10.20 8.75 -16.50
C LYS A 165 11.27 9.39 -17.36
N GLN A 166 11.17 10.70 -17.53
CA GLN A 166 12.15 11.51 -18.24
C GLN A 166 12.49 12.72 -17.37
N HIS A 167 13.79 12.96 -17.17
CA HIS A 167 14.25 14.17 -16.51
C HIS A 167 13.92 15.40 -17.37
N THR A 168 13.60 16.51 -16.72
CA THR A 168 13.21 17.76 -17.41
C THR A 168 14.39 18.69 -17.65
N LYS A 169 15.54 18.44 -17.01
CA LYS A 169 16.75 19.27 -17.11
C LYS A 169 17.95 18.53 -17.75
N CYS A 170 17.81 17.25 -18.07
CA CYS A 170 18.83 16.47 -18.78
C CYS A 170 18.15 15.35 -19.61
N ASP A 171 18.95 14.51 -20.26
CA ASP A 171 18.47 13.43 -21.13
C ASP A 171 18.16 12.11 -20.39
N ALA A 172 18.36 12.08 -19.07
CA ALA A 172 18.18 10.88 -18.25
C ALA A 172 16.74 10.34 -18.33
N LYS A 173 16.64 9.03 -18.52
CA LYS A 173 15.39 8.26 -18.54
C LYS A 173 15.52 7.05 -17.63
N TRP A 174 14.42 6.69 -16.99
CA TRP A 174 14.34 5.52 -16.12
C TRP A 174 12.91 5.00 -16.09
N TYR A 175 12.74 3.85 -15.46
CA TYR A 175 11.43 3.32 -15.09
C TYR A 175 11.27 3.28 -13.58
N GLU A 176 10.04 3.53 -13.13
CA GLU A 176 9.62 3.29 -11.75
C GLU A 176 8.52 2.24 -11.72
N TYR A 177 8.56 1.36 -10.74
CA TYR A 177 7.63 0.23 -10.61
C TYR A 177 6.82 0.36 -9.32
N PHE A 178 5.50 0.32 -9.42
CA PHE A 178 4.58 0.48 -8.28
C PHE A 178 3.43 -0.51 -8.34
N ALA A 179 2.82 -0.81 -7.20
CA ALA A 179 1.43 -1.26 -7.17
C ALA A 179 0.51 -0.07 -6.88
N SER A 180 -0.65 -0.05 -7.53
CA SER A 180 -1.67 0.98 -7.34
C SER A 180 -3.07 0.39 -7.52
N ARG A 181 -4.09 1.10 -7.04
CA ARG A 181 -5.46 0.82 -7.42
C ARG A 181 -5.65 1.16 -8.90
N LYS A 182 -6.39 0.34 -9.65
CA LYS A 182 -6.55 0.52 -11.11
C LYS A 182 -7.18 1.87 -11.49
N ALA A 183 -8.11 2.36 -10.66
CA ALA A 183 -8.83 3.61 -10.87
C ALA A 183 -8.20 4.79 -10.10
N ALA A 184 -6.93 4.70 -9.73
CA ALA A 184 -6.28 5.72 -8.92
C ALA A 184 -6.31 7.09 -9.59
N THR A 185 -6.74 8.10 -8.84
CA THR A 185 -6.68 9.50 -9.27
C THR A 185 -5.26 10.05 -9.09
N LYS A 186 -4.96 11.22 -9.67
CA LYS A 186 -3.65 11.88 -9.55
C LYS A 186 -3.22 12.21 -8.10
N TYR A 187 -4.14 12.08 -7.13
CA TYR A 187 -3.90 12.36 -5.70
C TYR A 187 -3.88 11.10 -4.83
N GLU A 188 -4.15 9.92 -5.40
CA GLU A 188 -4.05 8.66 -4.64
C GLU A 188 -2.58 8.20 -4.58
N SER A 189 -2.12 7.89 -3.37
CA SER A 189 -0.79 7.32 -3.14
C SER A 189 -0.69 5.89 -3.69
N TYR A 190 0.47 5.53 -4.22
CA TYR A 190 0.78 4.16 -4.59
C TYR A 190 0.74 3.23 -3.37
N ALA A 191 0.25 2.01 -3.56
CA ALA A 191 0.19 1.01 -2.50
C ALA A 191 1.59 0.52 -2.08
N ILE A 192 2.49 0.37 -3.05
CA ILE A 192 3.89 0.05 -2.79
C ILE A 192 4.77 0.55 -3.95
N PHE A 193 6.00 0.94 -3.62
CA PHE A 193 7.08 1.15 -4.59
C PHE A 193 7.98 -0.08 -4.65
N TYR A 194 8.21 -0.66 -5.82
CA TYR A 194 9.08 -1.83 -5.97
C TYR A 194 10.54 -1.44 -6.23
N GLY A 195 10.77 -0.43 -7.05
CA GLY A 195 12.12 0.02 -7.37
C GLY A 195 12.20 0.78 -8.69
N TYR A 196 13.42 1.16 -9.01
CA TYR A 196 13.81 1.82 -10.24
C TYR A 196 14.45 0.82 -11.20
N GLU A 197 14.37 1.10 -12.49
CA GLU A 197 15.26 0.55 -13.51
C GLU A 197 15.87 1.72 -14.26
N TYR A 198 17.20 1.80 -14.30
CA TYR A 198 17.93 2.96 -14.82
C TYR A 198 19.29 2.55 -15.39
N GLY A 199 19.95 3.47 -16.08
CA GLY A 199 21.30 3.23 -16.64
C GLY A 199 21.31 2.33 -17.88
N PHE A 200 20.23 2.36 -18.67
CA PHE A 200 20.09 1.68 -19.96
C PHE A 200 20.04 2.67 -21.12
#